data_AF-A0A420RY53-F1
#
_entry.id   AF-A0A420RY53-F1
#
_cell.length_a   1.000
_cell.length_b   1.000
_cell.length_c   1.000
_cell.angle_alpha   90.00
_cell.angle_beta   90.00
_cell.angle_gamma   90.00
#
_symmetry.space_group_name_H-M   'P 1'
#
loop_
_entity.id
_entity.type
_entity.pdbx_description
1 polymer ?
#
loop_
_entity_poly.entity_id
_entity_poly.type
_entity_poly.pdbx_seq_one_letter_code
_entity_poly.pdbx_strand_id
1 'polypeptide(L)'
;MGQAIPSPMDIQRFAIAGSEFDADDPRLQEALALAYESPQRPRCLCCPEGVEMYVARHRQFVLKRMPGSGGRHHPGCPSYEPDAHQSGLGELLGEAVVESSPGCFELRVSFPWSRVAGRAVPRGEAQDTAEVAVGRRRMTLRALMHFLFQSAGFNRWSPAMEGKRNQG
;
A
#
# COMPACT_ATOMS: atom_id res chain seq x y z
N MET A 1 0.94 -40.46 -2.84
CA MET A 1 2.17 -39.74 -2.44
C MET A 1 2.12 -38.34 -3.05
N GLY A 2 1.34 -37.44 -2.44
CA GLY A 2 1.28 -36.04 -2.86
C GLY A 2 2.39 -35.30 -2.15
N GLN A 3 3.43 -34.93 -2.88
CA GLN A 3 4.53 -34.16 -2.33
C GLN A 3 3.98 -32.79 -1.91
N ALA A 4 4.04 -32.51 -0.61
CA ALA A 4 3.83 -31.18 -0.08
C ALA A 4 4.89 -30.27 -0.70
N ILE A 5 4.47 -29.36 -1.57
CA ILE A 5 5.32 -28.31 -2.11
C ILE A 5 5.67 -27.41 -0.91
N PRO A 6 6.96 -27.19 -0.60
CA PRO A 6 7.31 -26.39 0.56
C PRO A 6 6.83 -24.95 0.34
N SER A 7 5.91 -24.49 1.18
CA SER A 7 5.70 -23.06 1.43
C SER A 7 6.86 -22.57 2.29
N PRO A 8 7.66 -21.63 1.79
CA PRO A 8 8.04 -20.53 2.66
C PRO A 8 8.11 -19.23 1.84
N MET A 9 7.00 -18.52 1.76
CA MET A 9 7.04 -17.07 1.51
C MET A 9 6.60 -16.34 2.78
N ASP A 10 6.91 -16.92 3.94
CA ASP A 10 6.43 -16.45 5.24
C ASP A 10 7.15 -15.18 5.71
N ILE A 11 8.34 -14.92 5.18
CA ILE A 11 9.16 -13.76 5.49
C ILE A 11 9.69 -13.17 4.17
N GLN A 12 9.50 -11.86 3.99
CA GLN A 12 9.98 -11.15 2.80
C GLN A 12 11.52 -11.10 2.83
N ARG A 13 12.15 -11.45 1.71
CA ARG A 13 13.61 -11.48 1.56
C ARG A 13 14.09 -10.37 0.64
N PHE A 14 15.26 -9.82 0.92
CA PHE A 14 15.84 -8.68 0.22
C PHE A 14 17.30 -8.90 -0.13
N ALA A 15 17.73 -8.45 -1.31
CA ALA A 15 19.13 -8.29 -1.66
C ALA A 15 19.54 -6.82 -1.52
N ILE A 16 20.59 -6.56 -0.74
CA ILE A 16 21.13 -5.23 -0.45
C ILE A 16 22.65 -5.31 -0.59
N ALA A 17 23.24 -4.53 -1.50
CA ALA A 17 24.69 -4.51 -1.76
C ALA A 17 25.31 -5.91 -1.95
N GLY A 18 24.58 -6.83 -2.59
CA GLY A 18 25.03 -8.20 -2.85
C GLY A 18 24.84 -9.20 -1.70
N SER A 19 24.31 -8.77 -0.55
CA SER A 19 23.97 -9.63 0.59
C SER A 19 22.45 -9.82 0.71
N GLU A 20 22.03 -10.98 1.19
CA GLU A 20 20.61 -11.31 1.41
C GLU A 20 20.20 -11.15 2.87
N PHE A 21 19.01 -10.61 3.09
CA PHE A 21 18.45 -10.34 4.41
C PHE A 21 16.97 -10.74 4.45
N ASP A 22 16.56 -11.34 5.56
CA ASP A 22 15.15 -11.55 5.88
C ASP A 22 14.57 -10.28 6.53
N ALA A 23 13.25 -10.08 6.44
CA ALA A 23 12.59 -8.86 6.92
C ALA A 23 12.72 -8.63 8.44
N ASP A 24 13.00 -9.68 9.21
CA ASP A 24 13.24 -9.68 10.65
C ASP A 24 14.72 -9.83 11.02
N ASP A 25 15.65 -9.81 10.06
CA ASP A 25 17.09 -9.88 10.34
C ASP A 25 17.51 -8.63 11.15
N PRO A 26 18.12 -8.79 12.34
CA PRO A 26 18.54 -7.66 13.17
C PRO A 26 19.57 -6.75 12.48
N ARG A 27 20.30 -7.26 11.49
CA ARG A 27 21.31 -6.50 10.71
C ARG A 27 20.68 -5.69 9.58
N LEU A 28 19.40 -5.89 9.28
CA LEU A 28 18.72 -5.23 8.16
C LEU A 28 18.77 -3.70 8.28
N GLN A 29 18.60 -3.14 9.48
CA GLN A 29 18.64 -1.68 9.66
C GLN A 29 19.99 -1.08 9.30
N GLU A 30 21.09 -1.74 9.67
CA GLU A 30 22.44 -1.28 9.32
C GLU A 30 22.68 -1.37 7.81
N ALA A 31 22.27 -2.47 7.17
CA ALA A 31 22.35 -2.62 5.73
C ALA A 31 21.53 -1.56 4.98
N LEU A 32 20.34 -1.22 5.47
CA LEU A 32 19.49 -0.17 4.89
C LEU A 32 20.08 1.23 5.08
N ALA A 33 20.73 1.51 6.22
CA ALA A 33 21.40 2.77 6.46
C ALA A 33 22.53 3.00 5.43
N LEU A 34 23.35 1.97 5.19
CA LEU A 34 24.41 2.01 4.17
C LEU A 34 23.84 2.17 2.75
N ALA A 35 22.77 1.43 2.44
CA ALA A 35 22.12 1.51 1.13
C ALA A 35 21.44 2.86 0.88
N TYR A 36 20.98 3.57 1.93
CA TYR A 36 20.37 4.90 1.80
C TYR A 36 21.36 5.96 1.28
N GLU A 37 22.65 5.80 1.57
CA GLU A 37 23.72 6.69 1.11
C GLU A 37 24.33 6.25 -0.24
N SER A 38 23.87 5.13 -0.79
CA SER A 38 24.38 4.53 -2.02
C SER A 38 23.36 4.65 -3.18
N PRO A 39 23.82 4.79 -4.43
CA PRO A 39 22.93 4.71 -5.59
C PRO A 39 22.41 3.28 -5.86
N GLN A 40 22.98 2.26 -5.22
CA GLN A 40 22.54 0.87 -5.40
C GLN A 40 21.16 0.64 -4.77
N ARG A 41 20.21 0.20 -5.59
CA ARG A 41 18.84 -0.09 -5.15
C ARG A 41 18.75 -1.48 -4.53
N PRO A 42 18.19 -1.61 -3.31
CA PRO A 42 17.75 -2.89 -2.79
C PRO A 42 16.77 -3.58 -3.72
N ARG A 43 16.72 -4.91 -3.67
CA ARG A 43 15.80 -5.73 -4.47
C ARG A 43 15.02 -6.67 -3.57
N CYS A 44 13.70 -6.75 -3.75
CA CYS A 44 12.89 -7.80 -3.14
C CYS A 44 13.07 -9.11 -3.91
N LEU A 45 13.30 -10.21 -3.19
CA LEU A 45 13.57 -11.53 -3.77
C LEU A 45 12.31 -12.41 -3.88
N CYS A 46 11.12 -11.80 -3.96
CA CYS A 46 9.87 -12.55 -4.14
C CYS A 46 9.72 -13.18 -5.53
N CYS A 47 10.54 -12.77 -6.51
CA CYS A 47 10.58 -13.27 -7.88
C CYS A 47 12.05 -13.54 -8.28
N PRO A 48 12.35 -14.45 -9.23
CA PRO A 48 13.73 -14.80 -9.61
C PRO A 48 14.58 -13.60 -10.04
N GLU A 49 14.00 -12.72 -10.86
CA GLU A 49 14.69 -11.50 -11.32
C GLU A 49 14.85 -10.46 -10.22
N GLY A 50 14.14 -10.59 -9.09
CA GLY A 50 13.96 -9.59 -8.05
C GLY A 50 13.23 -8.32 -8.51
N VAL A 51 12.64 -7.59 -7.57
CA VAL A 51 11.97 -6.30 -7.86
C VAL A 51 12.69 -5.18 -7.15
N GLU A 52 13.14 -4.17 -7.89
CA GLU A 52 13.80 -3.00 -7.30
C GLU A 52 12.91 -2.29 -6.28
N MET A 53 13.56 -1.79 -5.24
CA MET A 53 12.99 -1.03 -4.13
C MET A 53 13.84 0.22 -3.88
N TYR A 54 13.34 1.13 -3.06
CA TYR A 54 14.11 2.26 -2.55
C TYR A 54 14.08 2.30 -1.02
N VAL A 55 15.14 2.83 -0.42
CA VAL A 55 15.19 3.07 1.02
C VAL A 55 14.64 4.46 1.30
N ALA A 56 13.69 4.55 2.23
CA ALA A 56 13.23 5.82 2.79
C ALA A 56 13.64 5.92 4.25
N ARG A 57 13.93 7.13 4.71
CA ARG A 57 14.18 7.42 6.12
C ARG A 57 12.96 8.11 6.74
N HIS A 58 12.34 7.44 7.70
CA HIS A 58 11.37 8.03 8.62
C HIS A 58 12.00 8.07 10.02
N ARG A 59 11.39 7.39 11.02
CA ARG A 59 12.04 7.12 12.32
C ARG A 59 13.11 6.03 12.23
N GLN A 60 12.95 5.12 11.28
CA GLN A 60 13.86 4.04 10.93
C GLN A 60 14.00 3.97 9.40
N PHE A 61 14.99 3.22 8.91
CA PHE A 61 15.09 2.97 7.47
C PHE A 61 14.05 1.93 7.08
N VAL A 62 13.30 2.21 6.01
CA VAL A 62 12.24 1.33 5.52
C VAL A 62 12.41 1.09 4.03
N LEU A 63 12.19 -0.15 3.59
CA LEU A 63 12.10 -0.48 2.18
C LEU A 63 10.72 -0.13 1.65
N LYS A 64 10.70 0.63 0.56
CA LYS A 64 9.49 0.97 -0.18
C LYS A 64 9.61 0.50 -1.62
N ARG A 65 8.46 0.14 -2.18
CA ARG A 65 8.33 -0.29 -3.57
C ARG A 65 8.63 0.88 -4.50
N MET A 66 9.22 0.59 -5.64
CA MET A 66 9.29 1.59 -6.70
C MET A 66 7.87 2.01 -7.12
N PRO A 67 7.62 3.30 -7.45
CA PRO A 67 6.33 3.72 -7.98
C PRO A 67 5.92 2.85 -9.18
N GLY A 68 4.68 2.38 -9.20
CA GLY A 68 4.15 1.51 -10.25
C GLY A 68 4.70 0.07 -10.27
N SER A 69 5.52 -0.35 -9.31
CA SER A 69 6.09 -1.71 -9.31
C SER A 69 5.29 -2.75 -8.55
N GLY A 70 4.14 -2.39 -7.97
CA GLY A 70 3.33 -3.27 -7.12
C GLY A 70 2.95 -4.59 -7.81
N GLY A 71 2.51 -4.52 -9.07
CA GLY A 71 2.12 -5.70 -9.85
C GLY A 71 3.28 -6.60 -10.28
N ARG A 72 4.55 -6.14 -10.13
CA ARG A 72 5.74 -6.94 -10.47
C ARG A 72 6.17 -7.91 -9.37
N HIS A 73 5.65 -7.74 -8.15
CA HIS A 73 5.92 -8.67 -7.06
C HIS A 73 5.07 -9.93 -7.19
N HIS A 74 5.53 -11.04 -6.60
CA HIS A 74 4.73 -12.26 -6.50
C HIS A 74 3.45 -12.00 -5.69
N PRO A 75 2.27 -12.55 -6.04
CA PRO A 75 1.01 -12.27 -5.34
C PRO A 75 1.02 -12.53 -3.82
N GLY A 76 1.84 -13.48 -3.36
CA GLY A 76 2.07 -13.77 -1.95
C GLY A 76 3.02 -12.81 -1.21
N CYS A 77 3.67 -11.88 -1.93
CA CYS A 77 4.61 -10.93 -1.35
C CYS A 77 3.87 -9.79 -0.63
N PRO A 78 4.31 -9.35 0.56
CA PRO A 78 3.74 -8.17 1.23
C PRO A 78 3.77 -6.90 0.36
N SER A 79 4.74 -6.80 -0.55
CA SER A 79 4.89 -5.67 -1.48
C SER A 79 4.03 -5.77 -2.74
N TYR A 80 3.32 -6.89 -2.98
CA TYR A 80 2.40 -6.99 -4.11
C TYR A 80 1.27 -5.98 -4.01
N GLU A 81 0.86 -5.43 -5.14
CA GLU A 81 -0.37 -4.65 -5.24
C GLU A 81 -0.95 -4.80 -6.64
N PRO A 82 -2.22 -5.23 -6.76
CA PRO A 82 -2.89 -5.37 -8.04
C PRO A 82 -3.10 -3.99 -8.68
N ASP A 83 -3.21 -3.97 -10.01
CA ASP A 83 -3.39 -2.72 -10.75
C ASP A 83 -4.62 -1.94 -10.26
N ALA A 84 -4.49 -0.62 -10.21
CA ALA A 84 -5.54 0.27 -9.69
C ALA A 84 -6.88 0.15 -10.45
N HIS A 85 -6.84 -0.29 -11.71
CA HIS A 85 -8.04 -0.57 -12.50
C HIS A 85 -8.85 -1.76 -11.96
N GLN A 86 -8.18 -2.72 -11.31
CA GLN A 86 -8.83 -3.90 -10.72
C GLN A 86 -9.38 -3.62 -9.31
N SER A 87 -8.90 -2.57 -8.63
CA SER A 87 -9.37 -2.20 -7.28
C SER A 87 -10.57 -1.24 -7.28
N GLY A 88 -10.97 -0.73 -8.45
CA GLY A 88 -11.99 0.32 -8.59
C GLY A 88 -11.52 1.71 -8.15
N LEU A 89 -10.24 1.86 -7.78
CA LEU A 89 -9.63 3.14 -7.38
C LEU A 89 -9.05 3.92 -8.56
N GLY A 90 -8.84 3.27 -9.71
CA GLY A 90 -8.19 3.88 -10.88
C GLY A 90 -8.84 5.19 -11.34
N GLU A 91 -10.18 5.29 -11.27
CA GLU A 91 -10.93 6.51 -11.63
C GLU A 91 -10.89 7.61 -10.55
N LEU A 92 -10.41 7.29 -9.34
CA LEU A 92 -10.35 8.20 -8.20
C LEU A 92 -8.94 8.71 -7.94
N LEU A 93 -7.91 7.99 -8.39
CA LEU A 93 -6.51 8.39 -8.27
C LEU A 93 -6.22 9.65 -9.08
N GLY A 94 -5.53 10.62 -8.46
CA GLY A 94 -5.21 11.91 -9.08
C GLY A 94 -6.34 12.96 -8.99
N GLU A 95 -7.56 12.54 -8.68
CA GLU A 95 -8.69 13.45 -8.47
C GLU A 95 -9.17 13.48 -7.01
N ALA A 96 -9.64 12.32 -6.53
CA ALA A 96 -10.23 12.15 -5.21
C ALA A 96 -9.22 11.66 -4.17
N VAL A 97 -8.17 10.98 -4.62
CA VAL A 97 -7.05 10.48 -3.83
C VAL A 97 -5.77 11.06 -4.42
N VAL A 98 -5.08 11.90 -3.66
CA VAL A 98 -3.80 12.51 -4.05
C VAL A 98 -2.75 12.14 -3.01
N GLU A 99 -1.65 11.51 -3.44
CA GLU A 99 -0.53 11.22 -2.55
C GLU A 99 0.42 12.43 -2.52
N SER A 100 0.31 13.27 -1.49
CA SER A 100 1.11 14.50 -1.36
C SER A 100 2.55 14.21 -0.93
N SER A 101 2.78 13.09 -0.26
CA SER A 101 4.12 12.54 0.03
C SER A 101 4.02 11.03 0.28
N PRO A 102 5.12 10.27 0.24
CA PRO A 102 5.06 8.82 0.32
C PRO A 102 4.37 8.30 1.60
N GLY A 103 3.14 7.78 1.47
CA GLY A 103 2.28 7.31 2.56
C GLY A 103 1.36 8.38 3.18
N CYS A 104 1.34 9.60 2.65
CA CYS A 104 0.46 10.68 3.06
C CYS A 104 -0.53 11.00 1.93
N PHE A 105 -1.81 10.86 2.21
CA PHE A 105 -2.88 11.00 1.22
C PHE A 105 -3.84 12.13 1.57
N GLU A 106 -4.09 13.01 0.60
CA GLU A 106 -5.22 13.93 0.61
C GLU A 106 -6.42 13.24 -0.02
N LEU A 107 -7.52 13.16 0.75
CA LEU A 107 -8.73 12.47 0.37
C LEU A 107 -9.90 13.45 0.25
N ARG A 108 -10.60 13.40 -0.88
CA ARG A 108 -11.81 14.20 -1.12
C ARG A 108 -13.03 13.30 -1.01
N VAL A 109 -13.87 13.56 -0.02
CA VAL A 109 -15.08 12.77 0.24
C VAL A 109 -16.37 13.52 -0.13
N SER A 110 -17.42 12.77 -0.49
CA SER A 110 -18.75 13.31 -0.79
C SER A 110 -19.69 13.32 0.43
N PHE A 111 -19.15 13.12 1.64
CA PHE A 111 -19.88 13.10 2.90
C PHE A 111 -19.11 13.89 3.98
N PRO A 112 -19.76 14.30 5.08
CA PRO A 112 -19.08 15.01 6.18
C PRO A 112 -18.03 14.13 6.86
N TRP A 113 -16.76 14.56 6.86
CA TRP A 113 -15.64 13.84 7.46
C TRP A 113 -15.67 13.85 8.99
N SER A 114 -16.13 14.96 9.58
CA SER A 114 -16.31 15.12 11.02
C SER A 114 -17.78 15.36 11.34
N ARG A 115 -18.25 14.71 12.41
CA ARG A 115 -19.53 15.06 13.05
C ARG A 115 -19.21 15.82 14.32
N VAL A 116 -19.52 17.12 14.36
CA VAL A 116 -19.50 17.89 15.60
C VAL A 116 -20.87 17.72 16.25
N ALA A 117 -20.93 17.10 17.43
CA ALA A 117 -22.18 16.94 18.18
C ALA A 117 -22.80 18.33 18.44
N GLY A 118 -24.09 18.49 18.10
CA GLY A 118 -24.83 19.74 18.32
C GLY A 118 -24.90 20.71 17.13
N ARG A 119 -24.21 20.46 16.02
CA ARG A 119 -24.38 21.24 14.78
C ARG A 119 -24.62 20.30 13.61
N ALA A 120 -25.87 20.23 13.13
CA ALA A 120 -26.17 19.55 11.88
C ALA A 120 -25.36 20.24 10.78
N VAL A 121 -24.44 19.51 10.15
CA VAL A 121 -23.77 19.99 8.94
C VAL A 121 -24.87 20.10 7.88
N PRO A 122 -25.07 21.28 7.25
CA PRO A 122 -26.07 21.40 6.20
C PRO A 122 -25.76 20.34 5.14
N ARG A 123 -26.74 19.50 4.84
CA ARG A 123 -26.67 18.57 3.72
C ARG A 123 -26.46 19.45 2.50
N GLY A 124 -25.27 19.44 1.93
CA GLY A 124 -25.00 20.23 0.72
C GLY A 124 -26.08 19.87 -0.30
N GLU A 125 -26.87 20.87 -0.69
CA GLU A 125 -27.87 20.70 -1.73
C GLU A 125 -27.17 20.16 -2.97
N ALA A 126 -27.83 19.26 -3.69
CA ALA A 126 -27.37 18.83 -5.00
C ALA A 126 -27.39 20.07 -5.90
N GLN A 127 -26.23 20.71 -6.03
CA GLN A 127 -26.10 21.93 -6.80
C GLN A 127 -26.30 21.57 -8.27
N ASP A 128 -27.32 22.18 -8.86
CA ASP A 128 -27.61 22.10 -10.29
C ASP A 128 -26.38 22.53 -11.08
N THR A 129 -26.13 21.80 -12.16
CA THR A 129 -24.93 21.91 -12.98
C THR A 129 -24.73 23.34 -13.50
N ALA A 130 -23.71 24.02 -13.01
CA ALA A 130 -23.19 25.22 -13.64
C ALA A 130 -21.66 25.20 -13.61
N GLU A 131 -21.10 25.44 -14.79
CA GLU A 131 -19.69 25.61 -15.15
C GLU A 131 -18.87 24.33 -15.34
N VAL A 132 -18.23 24.23 -16.52
CA VAL A 132 -17.26 23.18 -16.88
C VAL A 132 -15.95 23.45 -16.13
N ALA A 133 -16.00 23.40 -14.80
CA ALA A 133 -14.87 22.96 -14.01
C ALA A 133 -15.04 21.46 -13.88
N VAL A 134 -14.09 20.66 -14.38
CA VAL A 134 -14.09 19.21 -14.15
C VAL A 134 -14.13 19.00 -12.63
N GLY A 135 -15.33 18.75 -12.11
CA GLY A 135 -15.55 18.62 -10.68
C GLY A 135 -14.78 17.39 -10.24
N ARG A 136 -13.60 17.61 -9.65
CA ARG A 136 -12.73 16.52 -9.18
C ARG A 136 -13.59 15.53 -8.41
N ARG A 137 -13.60 14.27 -8.86
CA ARG A 137 -14.43 13.20 -8.29
C ARG A 137 -14.25 13.15 -6.77
N ARG A 138 -15.32 12.86 -6.05
CA ARG A 138 -15.32 12.73 -4.58
C ARG A 138 -15.67 11.29 -4.19
N MET A 139 -14.99 10.76 -3.18
CA MET A 139 -15.17 9.41 -2.68
C MET A 139 -16.47 9.29 -1.87
N THR A 140 -17.28 8.28 -2.17
CA THR A 140 -18.35 7.85 -1.27
C THR A 140 -17.76 7.21 -0.01
N LEU A 141 -18.56 7.03 1.05
CA LEU A 141 -18.12 6.32 2.26
C LEU A 141 -17.64 4.90 1.94
N ARG A 142 -18.33 4.22 1.02
CA ARG A 142 -17.93 2.89 0.52
C ARG A 142 -16.57 2.92 -0.17
N ALA A 143 -16.35 3.89 -1.05
CA ALA A 143 -15.06 4.05 -1.72
C ALA A 143 -13.92 4.33 -0.74
N LEU A 144 -14.16 5.19 0.27
CA LEU A 144 -13.18 5.43 1.34
C LEU A 144 -12.86 4.14 2.11
N MET A 145 -13.88 3.37 2.47
CA MET A 145 -13.67 2.10 3.19
C MET A 145 -12.83 1.12 2.37
N HIS A 146 -13.12 0.96 1.07
CA HIS A 146 -12.30 0.13 0.17
C HIS A 146 -10.85 0.62 0.11
N PHE A 147 -10.63 1.93 -0.02
CA PHE A 147 -9.29 2.52 0.00
C PHE A 147 -8.55 2.20 1.30
N LEU A 148 -9.16 2.44 2.46
CA LEU A 148 -8.54 2.19 3.76
C LEU A 148 -8.21 0.70 3.97
N PHE A 149 -9.10 -0.21 3.58
CA PHE A 149 -8.85 -1.65 3.68
C PHE A 149 -7.69 -2.11 2.80
N GLN A 150 -7.62 -1.60 1.56
CA GLN A 150 -6.52 -1.88 0.65
C GLN A 150 -5.20 -1.30 1.16
N SER A 151 -5.18 -0.02 1.56
CA SER A 151 -3.98 0.68 2.04
C SER A 151 -3.45 0.10 3.35
N ALA A 152 -4.34 -0.39 4.23
CA ALA A 152 -3.95 -1.09 5.45
C ALA A 152 -3.57 -2.56 5.21
N GLY A 153 -3.79 -3.10 4.01
CA GLY A 153 -3.59 -4.52 3.70
C GLY A 153 -4.55 -5.47 4.44
N PHE A 154 -5.66 -4.96 4.97
CA PHE A 154 -6.62 -5.77 5.74
C PHE A 154 -7.36 -6.81 4.92
N ASN A 155 -7.42 -6.60 3.60
CA ASN A 155 -7.95 -7.54 2.63
C ASN A 155 -6.97 -8.66 2.24
N ARG A 156 -5.81 -8.76 2.89
CA ARG A 156 -4.82 -9.81 2.66
C ARG A 156 -4.76 -10.74 3.87
N TRP A 157 -4.56 -12.02 3.59
CA TRP A 157 -4.17 -13.00 4.60
C TRP A 157 -2.65 -13.03 4.67
N SER A 158 -2.10 -13.18 5.88
CA SER A 158 -0.68 -13.47 6.08
C SER A 158 -0.51 -14.61 7.08
N PRO A 159 0.61 -15.36 7.03
CA PRO A 159 0.88 -16.46 7.95
C PRO A 159 0.81 -16.07 9.43
N ALA A 160 1.16 -14.82 9.75
CA ALA A 160 1.02 -14.28 11.11
C ALA A 160 -0.43 -14.24 11.63
N MET A 161 -1.42 -14.44 10.74
CA MET A 161 -2.85 -14.51 11.03
C MET A 161 -3.38 -15.95 11.13
N GLU A 162 -2.52 -16.96 10.95
CA GLU A 162 -2.87 -18.37 11.14
C GLU A 162 -3.51 -18.60 12.51
N GLY A 163 -4.65 -19.30 12.53
CA GLY A 163 -5.45 -19.51 13.74
C GLY A 163 -6.08 -18.27 14.40
N LYS A 164 -5.86 -17.05 13.89
CA LYS A 164 -6.37 -15.80 14.48
C LYS A 164 -7.66 -15.27 13.83
N ARG A 165 -7.99 -15.76 12.63
CA ARG A 165 -9.20 -15.40 11.88
C ARG A 165 -10.02 -16.67 11.65
N ASN A 166 -10.89 -17.02 12.59
CA ASN A 166 -11.87 -18.09 12.42
C ASN A 166 -13.19 -17.53 11.87
N GLN A 167 -13.89 -18.30 11.05
CA GLN A 167 -15.18 -17.93 10.45
C GLN A 167 -16.38 -18.44 11.29
N GLY A 168 -16.16 -18.77 12.57
CA GLY A 168 -17.14 -19.46 13.40
C GLY A 168 -17.28 -20.94 13.05
#